data_AF-A0A831JMA9-F1
#
_entry.id   AF-A0A831JMA9-F1
#
_cell.length_a   1.000
_cell.length_b   1.000
_cell.length_c   1.000
_cell.angle_alpha   90.00
_cell.angle_beta   90.00
_cell.angle_gamma   90.00
#
_symmetry.space_group_name_H-M   'P 1'
#
loop_
_entity.id
_entity.type
_entity.pdbx_description
1 polymer ?
#
loop_
_entity_poly.entity_id
_entity_poly.type
_entity_poly.pdbx_seq_one_letter_code
_entity_poly.pdbx_strand_id
1 'polypeptide(L)'
;MKKLLIILLMYVIGLGAKGQVSQEAFRQWHGDKYSMFIHFGLYSQLGGVWQGKQVKNGYSEQIQAFAPISKKDYEKIAGQFNPTQFNADSIAVLAKKAGMHSIILTSKHHDGFCLFKTATTSFNSYDATPCKRDFVKEISEAARRHGLR
;
A
#
# COMPACT_ATOMS: atom_id res chain seq x y z
N MET A 1 16.39 14.08 48.61
CA MET A 1 16.10 15.26 47.76
C MET A 1 16.74 15.17 46.36
N LYS A 2 18.05 14.93 46.21
CA LYS A 2 18.71 14.85 44.88
C LYS A 2 18.14 13.78 43.92
N LYS A 3 17.77 12.60 44.44
CA LYS A 3 17.16 11.51 43.63
C LYS A 3 15.73 11.84 43.13
N LEU A 4 14.96 12.61 43.90
CA LEU A 4 13.61 13.03 43.53
C LEU A 4 13.65 14.10 42.42
N LEU A 5 14.65 14.98 42.47
CA LEU A 5 14.90 16.00 41.44
C LEU A 5 15.27 15.38 40.09
N ILE A 6 16.07 14.30 40.09
CA ILE A 6 16.49 13.59 38.87
C ILE A 6 15.29 12.87 38.20
N ILE A 7 14.42 12.22 38.99
CA ILE A 7 13.21 11.56 38.48
C ILE A 7 12.23 12.59 37.89
N LEU A 8 12.08 13.75 38.53
CA LEU A 8 11.25 14.84 38.02
C LEU A 8 11.81 15.42 36.71
N LEU A 9 13.14 15.56 36.60
CA LEU A 9 13.82 16.04 35.40
C LEU A 9 13.63 15.06 34.20
N MET A 10 13.70 13.75 34.46
CA MET A 10 13.43 12.73 33.44
C MET A 10 11.98 12.75 32.94
N TYR A 11 11.02 13.05 33.81
CA TYR A 11 9.61 13.20 33.44
C TYR A 11 9.36 14.44 32.55
N VAL A 12 10.06 15.55 32.83
CA VAL A 12 9.95 16.78 32.02
C VAL A 12 10.55 16.60 30.63
N ILE A 13 11.64 15.85 30.48
CA ILE A 13 12.26 15.56 29.17
C ILE A 13 11.37 14.62 28.33
N GLY A 14 10.64 13.69 28.96
CA GLY A 14 9.72 12.77 28.27
C GLY A 14 8.45 13.42 27.70
N LEU A 15 8.05 14.59 28.19
CA LEU A 15 6.83 15.30 27.77
C LEU A 15 6.98 16.15 26.49
N GLY A 16 8.22 16.33 26.00
CA GLY A 16 8.53 17.23 24.88
C GLY A 16 8.62 16.57 23.49
N ALA A 17 8.67 15.23 23.42
CA ALA A 17 8.79 14.53 22.15
C ALA A 17 7.44 14.43 21.43
N LYS A 18 6.98 15.55 20.87
CA LYS A 18 5.91 15.51 19.86
C LYS A 18 6.55 14.99 18.56
N GLY A 19 5.99 13.91 18.00
CA GLY A 19 6.37 13.40 16.68
C GLY A 19 6.01 14.43 15.62
N GLN A 20 6.84 15.45 15.45
CA GLN A 20 6.61 16.52 14.51
C GLN A 20 7.18 16.07 13.16
N VAL A 21 6.32 16.00 12.14
CA VAL A 21 6.73 15.70 10.77
C VAL A 21 7.86 16.65 10.39
N SER A 22 8.96 16.11 9.84
CA SER A 22 10.08 16.91 9.37
C SER A 22 9.53 18.03 8.46
N GLN A 23 9.87 19.28 8.77
CA GLN A 23 9.45 20.43 7.98
C GLN A 23 9.92 20.31 6.52
N GLU A 24 11.07 19.67 6.31
CA GLU A 24 11.58 19.34 4.99
C GLU A 24 10.72 18.29 4.30
N ALA A 25 10.41 17.18 4.98
CA ALA A 25 9.55 16.12 4.42
C ALA A 25 8.15 16.65 4.08
N PHE A 26 7.58 17.51 4.93
CA PHE A 26 6.32 18.18 4.66
C PHE A 26 6.41 19.09 3.44
N ARG A 27 7.44 19.96 3.36
CA ARG A 27 7.63 20.83 2.18
C ARG A 27 7.82 20.03 0.90
N GLN A 28 8.55 18.93 0.95
CA GLN A 28 8.77 18.06 -0.18
C GLN A 28 7.44 17.44 -0.64
N TRP A 29 6.74 16.71 0.24
CA TRP A 29 5.44 16.10 -0.08
C TRP A 29 4.42 17.15 -0.54
N HIS A 30 4.32 18.28 0.15
CA HIS A 30 3.43 19.37 -0.22
C HIS A 30 3.80 20.00 -1.58
N GLY A 31 5.07 19.92 -1.98
CA GLY A 31 5.59 20.36 -3.27
C GLY A 31 5.38 19.37 -4.41
N ASP A 32 5.01 18.11 -4.14
CA ASP A 32 4.70 17.13 -5.18
C ASP A 32 3.57 17.61 -6.08
N LYS A 33 2.51 18.14 -5.47
CA LYS A 33 1.27 18.68 -6.08
C LYS A 33 0.47 17.70 -6.94
N TYR A 34 1.13 16.80 -7.64
CA TYR A 34 0.53 15.88 -8.58
C TYR A 34 1.18 14.48 -8.47
N SER A 35 0.35 13.49 -8.17
CA SER A 35 0.78 12.13 -7.82
C SER A 35 -0.09 11.09 -8.52
N MET A 36 0.50 9.94 -8.82
CA MET A 36 -0.23 8.75 -9.27
C MET A 36 -0.76 7.99 -8.05
N PHE A 37 -2.05 7.70 -7.99
CA PHE A 37 -2.59 6.76 -6.99
C PHE A 37 -2.92 5.43 -7.67
N ILE A 38 -2.43 4.32 -7.10
CA ILE A 38 -2.60 2.96 -7.64
C ILE A 38 -3.38 2.11 -6.64
N HIS A 39 -4.59 1.72 -7.02
CA HIS A 39 -5.34 0.64 -6.38
C HIS A 39 -5.03 -0.66 -7.12
N PHE A 40 -4.33 -1.57 -6.44
CA PHE A 40 -3.95 -2.87 -6.98
C PHE A 40 -4.10 -3.95 -5.91
N GLY A 41 -4.68 -5.09 -6.27
CA GLY A 41 -4.90 -6.20 -5.35
C GLY A 41 -5.73 -7.31 -5.97
N LEU A 42 -6.21 -8.25 -5.14
CA LEU A 42 -7.00 -9.40 -5.62
C LEU A 42 -8.30 -8.95 -6.29
N TYR A 43 -8.90 -7.87 -5.82
CA TYR A 43 -10.07 -7.26 -6.44
C TYR A 43 -9.85 -6.84 -7.90
N SER A 44 -8.62 -6.51 -8.31
CA SER A 44 -8.28 -6.20 -9.70
C SER A 44 -8.49 -7.39 -10.63
N GLN A 45 -8.30 -8.62 -10.13
CA GLN A 45 -8.55 -9.84 -10.89
C GLN A 45 -10.05 -10.12 -11.06
N LEU A 46 -10.86 -9.75 -10.07
CA LEU A 46 -12.32 -9.94 -10.12
C LEU A 46 -13.00 -8.87 -10.98
N GLY A 47 -12.45 -7.65 -11.03
CA GLY A 47 -12.92 -6.59 -11.93
C GLY A 47 -14.39 -6.21 -11.74
N GLY A 48 -14.92 -6.29 -10.51
CA GLY A 48 -16.33 -6.00 -10.22
C GLY A 48 -17.32 -7.07 -10.68
N VAL A 49 -16.84 -8.26 -11.08
CA VAL A 49 -17.67 -9.39 -11.50
C VAL A 49 -17.46 -10.57 -10.57
N TRP A 50 -18.54 -11.12 -10.04
CA TRP A 50 -18.52 -12.34 -9.23
C TRP A 50 -19.44 -13.39 -9.83
N GLN A 51 -18.91 -14.58 -10.13
CA GLN A 51 -19.66 -15.70 -10.71
C GLN A 51 -20.48 -15.30 -11.96
N GLY A 52 -19.86 -14.53 -12.86
CA GLY A 52 -20.49 -14.05 -14.10
C GLY A 52 -21.51 -12.92 -13.92
N LYS A 53 -21.74 -12.44 -12.68
CA LYS A 53 -22.66 -11.34 -12.39
C LYS A 53 -21.88 -10.09 -12.01
N GLN A 54 -22.19 -8.98 -12.67
CA GLN A 54 -21.66 -7.68 -12.28
C GLN A 54 -22.23 -7.27 -10.93
N VAL A 55 -21.36 -6.88 -10.02
CA VAL A 55 -21.71 -6.34 -8.70
C VAL A 55 -22.17 -4.91 -8.88
N LYS A 56 -23.39 -4.60 -8.44
CA LYS A 56 -24.06 -3.32 -8.72
C LYS A 56 -23.87 -2.25 -7.64
N ASN A 57 -23.40 -2.65 -6.46
CA ASN A 57 -23.19 -1.76 -5.33
C ASN A 57 -21.70 -1.61 -5.03
N GLY A 58 -21.31 -0.42 -4.56
CA GLY A 58 -19.92 -0.10 -4.23
C GLY A 58 -19.00 -0.05 -5.45
N TYR A 59 -17.70 0.04 -5.17
CA TYR A 59 -16.66 0.03 -6.19
C TYR A 59 -16.01 -1.36 -6.31
N SER A 60 -15.23 -1.59 -7.38
CA SER A 60 -14.64 -2.91 -7.67
C SER A 60 -13.70 -3.40 -6.55
N GLU A 61 -12.98 -2.50 -5.88
CA GLU A 61 -12.11 -2.82 -4.75
C GLU A 61 -12.87 -3.19 -3.46
N GLN A 62 -14.18 -2.94 -3.43
CA GLN A 62 -15.08 -3.28 -2.33
C GLN A 62 -15.89 -4.55 -2.61
N ILE A 63 -15.57 -5.28 -3.69
CA ILE A 63 -16.35 -6.44 -4.16
C ILE A 63 -16.60 -7.49 -3.07
N GLN A 64 -15.63 -7.71 -2.16
CA GLN A 64 -15.79 -8.64 -1.04
C GLN A 64 -16.96 -8.27 -0.11
N ALA A 65 -17.25 -6.97 0.04
CA ALA A 65 -18.33 -6.48 0.90
C ALA A 65 -19.71 -6.50 0.21
N PHE A 66 -19.75 -6.32 -1.11
CA PHE A 66 -21.00 -6.13 -1.87
C PHE A 66 -21.46 -7.34 -2.68
N ALA A 67 -20.60 -8.33 -2.86
CA ALA A 67 -20.96 -9.62 -3.43
C ALA A 67 -21.05 -10.70 -2.34
N PRO A 68 -21.77 -11.81 -2.58
CA PRO A 68 -21.82 -12.94 -1.65
C PRO A 68 -20.51 -13.74 -1.69
N ILE A 69 -19.41 -13.12 -1.26
CA ILE A 69 -18.07 -13.70 -1.21
C ILE A 69 -17.70 -13.88 0.26
N SER A 70 -17.60 -15.13 0.71
CA SER A 70 -17.08 -15.40 2.04
C SER A 70 -15.60 -15.01 2.11
N LYS A 71 -15.09 -14.68 3.30
CA LYS A 71 -13.65 -14.44 3.49
C LYS A 71 -12.80 -15.60 2.95
N LYS A 72 -13.19 -16.83 3.25
CA LYS A 72 -12.51 -18.06 2.79
C LYS A 72 -12.48 -18.17 1.27
N ASP A 73 -13.56 -17.80 0.58
CA ASP A 73 -13.60 -17.85 -0.88
C ASP A 73 -12.80 -16.73 -1.52
N TYR A 74 -12.79 -15.54 -0.91
CA TYR A 74 -11.95 -14.43 -1.37
C TYR A 74 -10.45 -14.76 -1.24
N GLU A 75 -10.04 -15.40 -0.14
CA GLU A 75 -8.64 -15.79 0.07
C GLU A 75 -8.12 -16.76 -1.01
N LYS A 76 -8.99 -17.60 -1.60
CA LYS A 76 -8.61 -18.52 -2.69
C LYS A 76 -8.19 -17.78 -3.97
N ILE A 77 -8.62 -16.54 -4.16
CA ILE A 77 -8.26 -15.73 -5.34
C ILE A 77 -6.75 -15.49 -5.38
N ALA A 78 -6.08 -15.42 -4.22
CA ALA A 78 -4.62 -15.25 -4.15
C ALA A 78 -3.86 -16.36 -4.88
N GLY A 79 -4.38 -17.60 -4.86
CA GLY A 79 -3.76 -18.74 -5.56
C GLY A 79 -3.73 -18.61 -7.08
N GLN A 80 -4.52 -17.69 -7.65
CA GLN A 80 -4.56 -17.39 -9.09
C GLN A 80 -3.93 -16.03 -9.44
N PHE A 81 -3.54 -15.25 -8.43
CA PHE A 81 -3.02 -13.90 -8.63
C PHE A 81 -1.58 -13.95 -9.18
N ASN A 82 -1.45 -13.78 -10.49
CA ASN A 82 -0.17 -13.81 -11.20
C ASN A 82 -0.07 -12.73 -12.27
N PRO A 83 0.23 -11.47 -11.92
CA PRO A 83 0.30 -10.37 -12.87
C PRO A 83 1.63 -10.43 -13.67
N THR A 84 1.68 -11.32 -14.66
CA THR A 84 2.90 -11.59 -15.47
C THR A 84 3.38 -10.40 -16.30
N GLN A 85 2.48 -9.47 -16.62
CA GLN A 85 2.79 -8.25 -17.36
C GLN A 85 3.10 -7.05 -16.44
N PHE A 86 3.11 -7.23 -15.11
CA PHE A 86 3.46 -6.14 -14.21
C PHE A 86 4.93 -5.74 -14.37
N ASN A 87 5.14 -4.44 -14.60
CA ASN A 87 6.45 -3.82 -14.71
C ASN A 87 6.46 -2.47 -13.98
N ALA A 88 7.20 -2.39 -12.88
CA ALA A 88 7.26 -1.19 -12.05
C ALA A 88 7.94 0.00 -12.75
N ASP A 89 8.96 -0.24 -13.57
CA ASP A 89 9.63 0.83 -14.34
C ASP A 89 8.69 1.43 -15.39
N SER A 90 7.89 0.62 -16.08
CA SER A 90 6.89 1.13 -17.03
C SER A 90 5.88 2.07 -16.35
N ILE A 91 5.43 1.71 -15.15
CA ILE A 91 4.52 2.55 -14.34
C ILE A 91 5.21 3.86 -13.93
N ALA A 92 6.44 3.79 -13.42
CA ALA A 92 7.20 4.97 -13.01
C ALA A 92 7.51 5.90 -14.20
N VAL A 93 7.90 5.35 -15.35
CA VAL A 93 8.10 6.12 -16.59
C VAL A 93 6.80 6.79 -17.02
N LEU A 94 5.66 6.11 -16.93
CA LEU A 94 4.36 6.71 -17.24
C LEU A 94 4.04 7.88 -16.32
N ALA A 95 4.18 7.70 -15.00
CA ALA A 95 3.94 8.75 -14.02
C ALA A 95 4.81 9.99 -14.29
N LYS A 96 6.12 9.77 -14.53
CA LYS A 96 7.06 10.85 -14.87
C LYS A 96 6.68 11.56 -16.16
N LYS A 97 6.32 10.82 -17.22
CA LYS A 97 5.90 11.39 -18.51
C LYS A 97 4.61 12.22 -18.37
N ALA A 98 3.73 11.86 -17.44
CA ALA A 98 2.53 12.63 -17.13
C ALA A 98 2.81 13.88 -16.26
N GLY A 99 4.06 14.12 -15.85
CA GLY A 99 4.41 15.25 -14.99
C GLY A 99 4.11 15.04 -13.50
N MET A 100 3.89 13.79 -13.08
CA MET A 100 3.69 13.46 -11.66
C MET A 100 5.02 13.38 -10.93
N HIS A 101 5.02 13.68 -9.63
CA HIS A 101 6.22 13.73 -8.79
C HIS A 101 6.29 12.60 -7.76
N SER A 102 5.19 11.90 -7.52
CA SER A 102 5.13 10.76 -6.61
C SER A 102 4.11 9.70 -7.01
N ILE A 103 4.30 8.49 -6.47
CA ILE A 103 3.42 7.35 -6.63
C ILE A 103 2.93 6.89 -5.25
N ILE A 104 1.63 6.76 -5.10
CA ILE A 104 0.97 6.23 -3.92
C ILE A 104 0.37 4.88 -4.29
N LEU A 105 0.89 3.81 -3.69
CA LEU A 105 0.41 2.44 -3.90
C LEU A 105 -0.33 1.94 -2.67
N THR A 106 -1.47 1.27 -2.85
CA THR A 106 -2.13 0.53 -1.78
C THR A 106 -1.25 -0.63 -1.29
N SER A 107 -0.50 -0.44 -0.20
CA SER A 107 0.29 -1.52 0.40
C SER A 107 -0.59 -2.67 0.92
N LYS A 108 -1.78 -2.31 1.40
CA LYS A 108 -2.88 -3.20 1.82
C LYS A 108 -4.19 -2.41 1.69
N HIS A 109 -5.24 -3.03 1.14
CA HIS A 109 -6.57 -2.41 1.07
C HIS A 109 -7.48 -2.94 2.20
N HIS A 110 -8.79 -2.64 2.14
CA HIS A 110 -9.78 -3.12 3.11
C HIS A 110 -9.93 -4.65 3.15
N ASP A 111 -9.61 -5.34 2.04
CA ASP A 111 -9.64 -6.80 1.94
C ASP A 111 -8.55 -7.50 2.77
N GLY A 112 -7.56 -6.74 3.23
CA GLY A 112 -6.47 -7.23 4.08
C GLY A 112 -5.31 -7.89 3.33
N PHE A 113 -5.34 -7.96 1.99
CA PHE A 113 -4.26 -8.56 1.22
C PHE A 113 -3.06 -7.61 1.12
N CYS A 114 -1.89 -8.06 1.58
CA CYS A 114 -0.67 -7.24 1.54
C CYS A 114 0.10 -7.41 0.22
N LEU A 115 0.44 -6.30 -0.44
CA LEU A 115 1.25 -6.27 -1.67
C LEU A 115 2.77 -6.40 -1.44
N PHE A 116 3.18 -6.82 -0.24
CA PHE A 116 4.57 -6.96 0.16
C PHE A 116 4.74 -8.18 1.08
N LYS A 117 5.96 -8.70 1.19
CA LYS A 117 6.25 -9.79 2.15
C LYS A 117 6.20 -9.23 3.57
N THR A 118 5.33 -9.80 4.41
CA THR A 118 5.20 -9.42 5.82
C THR A 118 5.35 -10.64 6.74
N ALA A 119 5.80 -10.42 7.97
CA ALA A 119 5.87 -11.43 9.02
C ALA A 119 4.52 -11.63 9.76
N THR A 120 3.54 -10.75 9.55
CA THR A 120 2.31 -10.71 10.36
C THR A 120 1.15 -11.56 9.81
N THR A 121 1.21 -11.95 8.54
CA THR A 121 0.18 -12.77 7.89
C THR A 121 0.75 -13.42 6.63
N SER A 122 0.32 -14.65 6.34
CA SER A 122 0.61 -15.32 5.07
C SER A 122 -0.28 -14.82 3.92
N PHE A 123 -1.32 -14.03 4.21
CA PHE A 123 -2.21 -13.44 3.20
C PHE A 123 -1.55 -12.22 2.54
N ASN A 124 -0.51 -12.50 1.77
CA ASN A 124 0.30 -11.50 1.07
C ASN A 124 0.76 -12.00 -0.29
N SER A 125 1.16 -11.06 -1.16
CA SER A 125 1.61 -11.32 -2.53
C SER A 125 2.81 -12.26 -2.66
N TYR A 126 3.65 -12.39 -1.64
CA TYR A 126 4.81 -13.27 -1.67
C TYR A 126 4.45 -14.72 -1.30
N ASP A 127 3.64 -14.91 -0.25
CA ASP A 127 3.36 -16.23 0.31
C ASP A 127 2.11 -16.91 -0.25
N ALA A 128 1.05 -16.14 -0.51
CA ALA A 128 -0.26 -16.68 -0.89
C ALA A 128 -0.46 -16.79 -2.41
N THR A 129 0.53 -16.39 -3.22
CA THR A 129 0.39 -16.31 -4.67
C THR A 129 1.54 -17.03 -5.41
N PRO A 130 1.32 -17.47 -6.66
CA PRO A 130 2.37 -18.06 -7.47
C PRO A 130 3.46 -17.05 -7.90
N CYS A 131 3.18 -15.75 -7.91
CA CYS A 131 4.14 -14.77 -8.43
C CYS A 131 5.32 -14.54 -7.47
N LYS A 132 5.12 -14.68 -6.16
CA LYS A 132 6.15 -14.50 -5.11
C LYS A 132 6.88 -13.16 -5.21
N ARG A 133 6.14 -12.07 -5.44
CA ARG A 133 6.68 -10.73 -5.65
C ARG A 133 6.41 -9.82 -4.47
N ASP A 134 7.28 -8.84 -4.29
CA ASP A 134 7.05 -7.71 -3.37
C ASP A 134 6.81 -6.45 -4.21
N PHE A 135 5.55 -6.18 -4.51
CA PHE A 135 5.17 -5.10 -5.41
C PHE A 135 5.43 -3.72 -4.82
N VAL A 136 5.36 -3.59 -3.48
CA VAL A 136 5.70 -2.33 -2.79
C VAL A 136 7.17 -2.02 -2.98
N LYS A 137 8.05 -3.00 -2.76
CA LYS A 137 9.50 -2.85 -2.98
C LYS A 137 9.80 -2.49 -4.43
N GLU A 138 9.23 -3.22 -5.39
CA GLU A 138 9.47 -2.98 -6.81
C GLU A 138 9.05 -1.57 -7.27
N ILE A 139 7.88 -1.08 -6.83
CA ILE A 139 7.40 0.28 -7.14
C ILE A 139 8.26 1.33 -6.44
N SER A 140 8.62 1.13 -5.17
CA SER A 140 9.48 2.07 -4.44
C SER A 140 10.85 2.21 -5.10
N GLU A 141 11.45 1.10 -5.52
CA GLU A 141 12.74 1.13 -6.20
C GLU A 141 12.65 1.76 -7.60
N ALA A 142 11.57 1.48 -8.35
CA ALA A 142 11.34 2.11 -9.65
C ALA A 142 11.09 3.62 -9.52
N ALA A 143 10.26 4.05 -8.57
CA ALA A 143 10.03 5.46 -8.29
C ALA A 143 11.36 6.19 -8.03
N ARG A 144 12.20 5.64 -7.15
CA ARG A 144 13.54 6.18 -6.86
C ARG A 144 14.43 6.24 -8.09
N ARG A 145 14.48 5.19 -8.92
CA ARG A 145 15.28 5.17 -10.18
C ARG A 145 14.86 6.30 -11.13
N HIS A 146 13.57 6.61 -11.19
CA HIS A 146 13.03 7.61 -12.11
C HIS A 146 12.94 9.03 -11.51
N GLY A 147 13.41 9.23 -10.27
CA GLY A 147 13.38 10.53 -9.60
C GLY A 147 12.00 10.91 -9.05
N LEU A 148 11.12 9.93 -8.88
CA LEU A 148 9.83 10.04 -8.21
C LEU A 148 9.97 9.68 -6.73
N ARG A 149 8.96 10.07 -5.96
CA ARG A 149 8.78 9.64 -4.56
C ARG A 149 7.77 8.52 -4.44
#